data_AF-A0A934JY56-F1
#
_entry.id   AF-A0A934JY56-F1
#
_cell.length_a   1.000
_cell.length_b   1.000
_cell.length_c   1.000
_cell.angle_alpha   90.00
_cell.angle_beta   90.00
_cell.angle_gamma   90.00
#
_symmetry.space_group_name_H-M   'P 1'
#
loop_
_entity.id
_entity.type
_entity.pdbx_description
1 polymer ?
#
loop_
_entity_poly.entity_id
_entity_poly.type
_entity_poly.pdbx_seq_one_letter_code
_entity_poly.pdbx_strand_id
1 'polypeptide(L)' 'MGHAPVRDRSSSSQECWKPAFARYLTSKCTGLQRDLVRELHIYNTDRAHQGRRTKGLTPEQALTDRNLSL' A
#
# COMPACT_ATOMS: atom_id res chain seq x y z
N MET A 1 52.59 30.86 3.43
CA MET A 1 51.37 30.48 4.18
C MET A 1 50.18 30.58 3.23
N GLY A 2 49.34 29.55 3.15
CA GLY A 2 48.07 29.59 2.41
C GLY A 2 47.74 28.26 1.71
N HIS A 3 47.38 27.23 2.47
CA HIS A 3 46.78 26.01 1.89
C HIS A 3 45.33 26.32 1.50
N ALA A 4 44.97 26.06 0.24
CA ALA A 4 43.59 26.16 -0.23
C ALA A 4 42.71 25.11 0.48
N PRO A 5 41.42 25.41 0.76
CA PRO A 5 40.55 24.45 1.42
C PRO A 5 40.21 23.34 0.44
N VAL A 6 40.63 22.10 0.77
CA VAL A 6 40.08 20.90 0.16
C VAL A 6 38.60 20.91 0.51
N ARG A 7 37.74 21.17 -0.49
CA ARG A 7 36.31 20.91 -0.39
C ARG A 7 36.18 19.42 -0.15
N ASP A 8 36.07 19.05 1.11
CA ASP A 8 35.79 17.71 1.55
C ASP A 8 34.42 17.32 0.98
N ARG A 9 34.43 16.63 -0.15
CA ARG A 9 33.24 16.13 -0.83
C ARG A 9 32.80 14.83 -0.14
N SER A 10 32.77 14.81 1.20
CA SER A 10 32.45 13.65 2.02
C SER A 10 30.95 13.35 2.13
N SER A 11 30.10 13.88 1.25
CA SER A 11 28.65 13.62 1.35
C SER A 11 28.15 12.43 0.51
N SER A 12 29.02 11.71 -0.22
CA SER A 12 28.54 10.77 -1.26
C SER A 12 28.67 9.27 -0.95
N SER A 13 29.32 8.84 0.13
CA SER A 13 29.58 7.39 0.32
C SER A 13 29.04 6.77 1.61
N GLN A 14 28.76 7.54 2.68
CA GLN A 14 28.25 6.95 3.92
C GLN A 14 26.72 6.71 3.88
N GLU A 15 25.99 7.54 3.13
CA GLU A 15 24.53 7.46 2.97
C GLU A 15 24.03 7.02 1.59
N CYS A 16 24.91 6.61 0.66
CA CYS A 16 24.51 6.32 -0.72
C CYS A 16 23.42 5.23 -0.84
N TRP A 17 23.33 4.35 0.16
CA TRP A 17 22.30 3.32 0.27
C TRP A 17 20.92 3.88 0.64
N LYS A 18 20.81 5.01 1.34
CA LYS A 18 19.53 5.57 1.81
C LYS A 18 18.53 5.83 0.67
N PRO A 19 18.88 6.54 -0.41
CA PRO A 19 17.94 6.75 -1.52
C PRO A 19 17.62 5.47 -2.29
N ALA A 20 18.58 4.55 -2.46
CA ALA A 20 18.35 3.27 -3.12
C ALA A 20 17.41 2.36 -2.30
N PHE A 21 17.64 2.28 -0.99
CA PHE A 21 16.82 1.54 -0.04
C PHE A 21 15.41 2.14 0.09
N ALA A 22 15.28 3.47 0.14
CA ALA A 22 13.99 4.14 0.13
C ALA A 22 13.19 3.80 -1.14
N ARG A 23 13.80 3.87 -2.33
CA ARG A 23 13.13 3.50 -3.59
C ARG A 23 12.68 2.04 -3.63
N TYR A 24 13.50 1.14 -3.07
CA TYR A 24 13.16 -0.27 -2.95
C TYR A 24 11.93 -0.47 -2.04
N LEU A 25 11.92 0.15 -0.85
CA LEU A 25 10.79 0.08 0.07
C LEU A 25 9.53 0.72 -0.52
N THR A 26 9.64 1.92 -1.08
CA THR A 26 8.51 2.64 -1.69
C THR A 26 7.86 1.79 -2.78
N SER A 27 8.65 1.20 -3.68
CA SER A 27 8.12 0.36 -4.76
C SER A 27 7.36 -0.85 -4.21
N LYS A 28 7.90 -1.52 -3.19
CA LYS A 28 7.25 -2.67 -2.54
C LYS A 28 5.99 -2.31 -1.78
N CYS A 29 6.04 -1.28 -0.94
CA CYS A 29 4.90 -0.81 -0.18
C CYS A 29 3.78 -0.32 -1.10
N THR A 30 4.12 0.39 -2.18
CA THR A 30 3.13 0.87 -3.17
C THR A 30 2.47 -0.29 -3.90
N GLY A 31 3.25 -1.32 -4.29
CA GLY A 31 2.70 -2.54 -4.87
C GLY A 31 1.72 -3.23 -3.94
N LEU A 32 2.13 -3.49 -2.70
CA LEU A 32 1.28 -4.14 -1.69
C LEU A 32 0.00 -3.34 -1.39
N GLN A 33 0.08 -2.01 -1.33
CA GLN A 33 -1.09 -1.16 -1.16
C GLN A 33 -2.07 -1.30 -2.33
N ARG A 34 -1.57 -1.31 -3.58
CA ARG A 34 -2.42 -1.49 -4.76
C ARG A 34 -3.08 -2.86 -4.77
N ASP A 35 -2.32 -3.90 -4.46
CA ASP A 35 -2.83 -5.27 -4.40
C ASP A 35 -3.90 -5.38 -3.31
N LEU A 36 -3.67 -4.81 -2.12
CA LEU A 36 -4.65 -4.81 -1.04
C LEU A 36 -5.93 -4.06 -1.42
N VAL A 37 -5.82 -2.89 -2.06
CA VAL A 37 -7.00 -2.14 -2.54
C VAL A 37 -7.80 -2.98 -3.54
N ARG A 38 -7.11 -3.64 -4.48
CA ARG A 38 -7.74 -4.52 -5.47
C ARG A 38 -8.45 -5.70 -4.80
N GLU A 39 -7.77 -6.39 -3.89
CA GLU A 39 -8.34 -7.55 -3.21
C GLU A 39 -9.54 -7.17 -2.33
N LEU A 40 -9.47 -6.04 -1.62
CA LEU A 40 -10.61 -5.53 -0.86
C LEU A 40 -11.79 -5.15 -1.76
N HIS A 41 -11.55 -4.59 -2.94
CA HIS A 41 -12.61 -4.31 -3.89
C HIS A 41 -13.29 -5.61 -4.33
N ILE A 42 -12.54 -6.57 -4.86
CA ILE A 42 -13.05 -7.87 -5.32
C ILE A 42 -13.82 -8.60 -4.21
N TYR A 43 -13.26 -8.60 -2.99
CA TYR A 43 -13.92 -9.21 -1.84
C TYR A 43 -15.28 -8.57 -1.54
N ASN A 44 -15.38 -7.24 -1.61
CA ASN A 44 -16.57 -6.49 -1.24
C ASN A 44 -17.62 -6.40 -2.35
N THR A 45 -17.23 -6.48 -3.62
CA THR A 45 -18.13 -6.20 -4.75
C THR A 45 -18.41 -7.40 -5.63
N ASP A 46 -17.42 -8.30 -5.79
CA ASP A 46 -17.49 -9.34 -6.83
C ASP A 46 -17.73 -10.74 -6.25
N ARG A 47 -17.35 -10.96 -4.98
CA ARG A 47 -17.47 -12.27 -4.34
C ARG A 47 -18.71 -12.36 -3.46
N ALA A 48 -19.57 -13.33 -3.77
CA ALA A 48 -20.67 -13.73 -2.90
C ALA A 48 -20.14 -14.40 -1.63
N HIS A 49 -20.69 -14.04 -0.46
CA HIS A 49 -20.31 -14.65 0.82
C HIS A 49 -21.48 -15.39 1.44
N GLN A 50 -21.19 -16.56 1.99
CA GLN A 50 -22.17 -17.45 2.62
C GLN A 50 -22.39 -17.17 4.12
N GLY A 51 -21.90 -16.04 4.63
CA GLY A 51 -22.06 -15.66 6.03
C GLY A 51 -23.53 -15.37 6.38
N ARG A 52 -23.87 -15.50 7.68
CA ARG A 52 -25.24 -15.27 8.19
C ARG A 52 -25.85 -13.94 7.76
N ARG A 53 -25.03 -12.87 7.66
CA ARG A 53 -25.48 -11.52 7.31
C ARG A 53 -25.48 -11.25 5.81
N THR A 54 -24.63 -11.94 5.04
CA THR A 54 -24.49 -11.74 3.60
C THR A 54 -25.41 -12.67 2.80
N LYS A 55 -25.75 -13.86 3.31
CA LYS A 55 -26.74 -14.80 2.75
C LYS A 55 -26.58 -15.07 1.24
N GLY A 56 -25.34 -15.18 0.76
CA GLY A 56 -25.05 -15.41 -0.66
C GLY A 56 -24.92 -14.14 -1.52
N LEU A 57 -25.10 -12.96 -0.92
CA LEU A 57 -24.79 -11.68 -1.54
C LEU A 57 -23.34 -11.27 -1.29
N THR A 58 -22.87 -10.27 -2.02
CA THR A 58 -21.62 -9.58 -1.70
C THR A 58 -21.81 -8.68 -0.47
N PRO A 59 -20.74 -8.28 0.24
CA PRO A 59 -20.86 -7.44 1.43
C PRO A 59 -21.48 -6.08 1.10
N GLU A 60 -21.15 -5.48 -0.04
CA GLU A 60 -21.75 -4.22 -0.50
C GLU A 60 -23.26 -4.36 -0.74
N GLN A 61 -23.68 -5.43 -1.42
CA GLN A 61 -25.09 -5.73 -1.66
C GLN A 61 -25.82 -5.95 -0.34
N ALA A 62 -25.24 -6.73 0.58
CA ALA A 62 -25.86 -7.02 1.86
C ALA A 62 -26.01 -5.78 2.75
N LEU A 63 -25.09 -4.81 2.64
CA LEU A 63 -25.17 -3.54 3.37
C LEU A 63 -26.22 -2.59 2.78
N THR A 64 -26.39 -2.63 1.46
CA THR A 64 -27.31 -1.74 0.72
C THR A 64 -28.73 -2.30 0.65
N ASP A 65 -28.89 -3.62 0.79
CA ASP A 65 -30.19 -4.28 0.80
C ASP A 65 -30.99 -3.90 2.06
N ARG A 66 -31.98 -3.03 1.86
CA ARG A 66 -32.90 -2.57 2.92
C ARG A 66 -33.81 -3.68 3.47
N ASN A 67 -33.83 -4.87 2.87
CA ASN A 67 -34.55 -6.01 3.43
C ASN A 67 -33.74 -6.81 4.46
N LEU A 68 -32.42 -6.57 4.57
CA LEU A 68 -31.56 -7.23 5.55
C LEU A 68 -31.35 -6.41 6.84
N SER A 69 -31.95 -5.20 6.92
CA SER A 69 -31.91 -4.34 8.10
C SER A 69 -33.01 -4.63 9.14
N LEU A 70 -33.58 -5.84 9.16
CA LEU A 70 -34.52 -6.33 10.19
C LEU A 70 -33.89 -7.45 11.01
#